data_AF-A0A850BI30-F1
#
_entry.id   AF-A0A850BI30-F1
#
_cell.length_a   1.000
_cell.length_b   1.000
_cell.length_c   1.000
_cell.angle_alpha   90.00
_cell.angle_beta   90.00
_cell.angle_gamma   90.00
#
_symmetry.space_group_name_H-M   'P 1'
#
loop_
_entity.id
_entity.type
_entity.pdbx_description
1 polymer ?
#
loop_
_entity_poly.entity_id
_entity_poly.type
_entity_poly.pdbx_seq_one_letter_code
_entity_poly.pdbx_strand_id
1 'polypeptide(L)'
;ERPLLGATVLDAVGSAFVRRDVTAARAALKHGLEGELGEDELVYAGLWLMFLERDLKVPTDGTAERALRAASDRGSWVGKLAAWAAGKLSDAELATAAQSTPQRVEAAFYMAVAKKVAGDPGAEAKLREVAKSPVIDLLEVHIAREMLAPRWRAEPPGGVKLP
;
A
#
# COMPACT_ATOMS: atom_id res chain seq x y z
N GLU A 1 9.14 10.81 20.30
CA GLU A 1 9.44 9.43 19.86
C GLU A 1 8.38 8.81 18.94
N ARG A 2 7.09 9.22 19.03
CA ARG A 2 6.00 8.82 18.11
C ARG A 2 6.29 8.88 16.59
N PRO A 3 7.03 9.88 16.04
CA PRO A 3 7.28 9.96 14.60
C PRO A 3 8.11 8.79 14.03
N LEU A 4 9.02 8.23 14.82
CA LEU A 4 9.88 7.11 14.40
C LEU A 4 9.08 5.80 14.30
N LEU A 5 8.13 5.60 15.21
CA LEU A 5 7.28 4.42 15.24
C LEU A 5 6.36 4.37 14.01
N GLY A 6 5.72 5.50 13.64
CA GLY A 6 4.90 5.59 12.42
C GLY A 6 5.68 5.25 11.15
N ALA A 7 6.85 5.87 10.97
CA ALA A 7 7.72 5.59 9.83
C ALA A 7 8.19 4.13 9.78
N THR A 8 8.55 3.55 10.93
CA THR A 8 8.99 2.15 11.03
C THR A 8 7.88 1.17 10.67
N VAL A 9 6.65 1.42 11.14
CA VAL A 9 5.50 0.57 10.82
C VAL A 9 5.14 0.67 9.34
N LEU A 10 5.15 1.88 8.76
CA LEU A 10 4.90 2.06 7.33
C LEU A 10 5.96 1.35 6.47
N ASP A 11 7.25 1.48 6.81
CA ASP A 11 8.32 0.77 6.11
C ASP A 11 8.14 -0.75 6.21
N ALA A 12 7.84 -1.26 7.40
CA ALA A 12 7.63 -2.69 7.62
C ALA A 12 6.43 -3.23 6.84
N VAL A 13 5.28 -2.53 6.84
CA VAL A 13 4.07 -2.96 6.11
C VAL A 13 4.28 -2.81 4.60
N GLY A 14 4.90 -1.71 4.14
CA GLY A 14 5.20 -1.48 2.73
C GLY A 14 6.15 -2.55 2.17
N SER A 15 7.22 -2.87 2.91
CA SER A 15 8.16 -3.93 2.54
C SER A 15 7.49 -5.31 2.51
N ALA A 16 6.64 -5.61 3.50
CA ALA A 16 5.86 -6.85 3.52
C ALA A 16 4.87 -6.93 2.35
N PHE A 17 4.25 -5.81 1.97
CA PHE A 17 3.36 -5.71 0.81
C PHE A 17 4.08 -6.06 -0.50
N VAL A 18 5.25 -5.46 -0.74
CA VAL A 18 6.09 -5.75 -1.93
C VAL A 18 6.55 -7.21 -1.94
N ARG A 19 6.98 -7.74 -0.79
CA ARG A 19 7.45 -9.13 -0.65
C ARG A 19 6.33 -10.16 -0.64
N ARG A 20 5.07 -9.71 -0.57
CA ARG A 20 3.87 -10.52 -0.46
C ARG A 20 3.81 -11.36 0.84
N ASP A 21 4.31 -10.81 1.94
CA ASP A 21 4.32 -11.45 3.24
C ASP A 21 3.16 -10.93 4.12
N VAL A 22 2.01 -11.62 4.05
CA VAL A 22 0.81 -11.21 4.80
C VAL A 22 0.99 -11.35 6.32
N THR A 23 1.82 -12.29 6.77
CA THR A 23 2.06 -12.50 8.20
C THR A 23 2.83 -11.31 8.79
N ALA A 24 3.91 -10.90 8.11
CA ALA A 24 4.69 -9.73 8.51
C ALA A 24 3.85 -8.44 8.46
N ALA A 25 3.06 -8.24 7.39
CA ALA A 25 2.18 -7.07 7.26
C ALA A 25 1.15 -6.99 8.40
N ARG A 26 0.51 -8.11 8.75
CA ARG A 26 -0.45 -8.18 9.87
C ARG A 26 0.22 -7.89 11.20
N ALA A 27 1.39 -8.49 11.46
CA ALA A 27 2.11 -8.29 12.70
C ALA A 27 2.49 -6.81 12.89
N ALA A 28 3.09 -6.19 11.86
CA ALA A 28 3.48 -4.80 11.90
C ALA A 28 2.29 -3.85 12.12
N LEU A 29 1.17 -4.06 11.40
CA LEU A 29 -0.01 -3.21 11.58
C LEU A 29 -0.71 -3.41 12.93
N LYS A 30 -0.72 -4.62 13.50
CA LYS A 30 -1.22 -4.85 14.86
C LYS A 30 -0.42 -4.07 15.89
N HIS A 31 0.91 -4.10 15.79
CA HIS A 31 1.77 -3.26 16.62
C HIS A 31 1.48 -1.78 16.43
N GLY A 32 1.19 -1.34 15.21
CA GLY A 32 0.85 0.06 14.98
C GLY A 32 -0.50 0.50 15.58
N LEU A 33 -1.50 -0.39 15.55
CA LEU A 33 -2.79 -0.17 16.21
C LEU A 33 -2.66 -0.09 17.74
N GLU A 34 -1.76 -0.89 18.32
CA GLU A 34 -1.46 -0.88 19.76
C GLU A 34 -0.58 0.32 20.17
N GLY A 35 0.28 0.79 19.27
CA GLY A 35 1.28 1.83 19.51
C GLY A 35 0.83 3.27 19.28
N GLU A 36 -0.47 3.53 19.17
CA GLU A 36 -1.03 4.87 18.88
C GLU A 36 -0.44 5.53 17.62
N LEU A 37 -0.38 4.79 16.49
CA LEU A 37 -0.07 5.41 15.20
C LEU A 37 -1.06 6.54 14.86
N GLY A 38 -0.58 7.54 14.12
CA GLY A 38 -1.45 8.55 13.55
C GLY A 38 -2.45 7.95 12.57
N GLU A 39 -3.58 8.63 12.37
CA GLU A 39 -4.65 8.16 11.50
C GLU A 39 -4.16 7.96 10.05
N ASP A 40 -3.26 8.83 9.59
CA ASP A 40 -2.67 8.80 8.26
C ASP A 40 -1.85 7.53 8.04
N GLU A 41 -0.94 7.22 8.98
CA GLU A 41 -0.12 6.01 8.90
C GLU A 41 -0.97 4.73 8.96
N LEU A 42 -2.02 4.71 9.80
CA LEU A 42 -2.94 3.58 9.90
C LEU A 42 -3.67 3.32 8.58
N VAL A 43 -4.12 4.37 7.89
CA VAL A 43 -4.84 4.22 6.63
C VAL A 43 -3.93 3.69 5.54
N TYR A 44 -2.71 4.23 5.39
CA TYR A 44 -1.76 3.72 4.40
C TYR A 44 -1.40 2.26 4.63
N ALA A 45 -1.03 1.91 5.87
CA ALA A 45 -0.73 0.53 6.22
C ALA A 45 -1.96 -0.40 6.03
N GLY A 46 -3.15 0.08 6.38
CA GLY A 46 -4.41 -0.63 6.19
C GLY A 46 -4.74 -0.89 4.72
N LEU A 47 -4.50 0.09 3.83
CA LEU A 47 -4.67 -0.07 2.38
C LEU A 47 -3.76 -1.17 1.84
N TRP A 48 -2.47 -1.13 2.16
CA TRP A 48 -1.51 -2.12 1.66
C TRP A 48 -1.83 -3.53 2.17
N LEU A 49 -2.18 -3.69 3.45
CA LEU A 49 -2.61 -4.99 3.97
C LEU A 49 -3.89 -5.48 3.29
N MET A 50 -4.89 -4.60 3.10
CA MET A 50 -6.13 -4.95 2.40
C MET A 50 -5.86 -5.45 0.98
N PHE A 51 -5.01 -4.75 0.22
CA PHE A 51 -4.63 -5.19 -1.13
C PHE A 51 -3.87 -6.51 -1.11
N LEU A 52 -2.96 -6.69 -0.16
CA LEU A 52 -2.20 -7.92 0.00
C LEU A 52 -3.10 -9.13 0.26
N GLU A 53 -4.06 -8.98 1.18
CA GLU A 53 -5.00 -10.05 1.53
C GLU A 53 -5.87 -10.45 0.34
N ARG A 54 -6.38 -9.45 -0.39
CA ARG A 54 -7.18 -9.67 -1.61
C ARG A 54 -6.36 -10.34 -2.71
N ASP A 55 -5.13 -9.88 -2.93
CA ASP A 55 -4.25 -10.39 -3.98
C ASP A 55 -3.81 -11.84 -3.72
N LEU A 56 -3.52 -12.17 -2.46
CA LEU A 56 -3.19 -13.52 -2.03
C LEU A 56 -4.43 -14.41 -1.83
N LYS A 57 -5.64 -13.86 -1.95
CA LYS A 57 -6.92 -14.55 -1.70
C LYS A 57 -6.97 -15.21 -0.32
N VAL A 58 -6.37 -14.58 0.68
CA VAL A 58 -6.40 -15.04 2.07
C VAL A 58 -7.54 -14.35 2.82
N PRO A 59 -8.21 -15.03 3.77
CA PRO A 59 -9.25 -14.40 4.58
C PRO A 59 -8.66 -13.24 5.40
N THR A 60 -9.38 -12.12 5.47
CA THR A 60 -9.07 -11.01 6.38
C THR A 60 -9.15 -11.45 7.84
N ASP A 61 -8.27 -10.93 8.69
CA ASP A 61 -8.35 -11.07 10.16
C ASP A 61 -8.93 -9.81 10.84
N GLY A 62 -9.49 -8.90 10.04
CA GLY A 62 -10.08 -7.64 10.51
C GLY A 62 -9.07 -6.51 10.73
N THR A 63 -7.76 -6.76 10.59
CA THR A 63 -6.72 -5.78 10.94
C THR A 63 -6.71 -4.59 9.99
N ALA A 64 -6.80 -4.83 8.68
CA ALA A 64 -6.87 -3.75 7.69
C ALA A 64 -8.13 -2.89 7.91
N GLU A 65 -9.29 -3.50 8.14
CA GLU A 65 -10.54 -2.78 8.33
C GLU A 65 -10.55 -1.96 9.62
N ARG A 66 -9.90 -2.43 10.70
CA ARG A 66 -9.73 -1.64 11.92
C ARG A 66 -8.88 -0.40 11.66
N ALA A 67 -7.77 -0.55 10.93
CA ALA A 67 -6.89 0.58 10.61
C ALA A 67 -7.56 1.60 9.68
N LEU A 68 -8.26 1.15 8.64
CA LEU A 68 -9.01 2.05 7.74
C LEU A 68 -10.15 2.80 8.43
N ARG A 69 -10.71 2.24 9.52
CA ARG A 69 -11.72 2.93 10.34
C ARG A 69 -11.14 4.02 11.25
N ALA A 70 -9.82 4.10 11.40
CA ALA A 70 -9.18 5.13 12.21
C ALA A 70 -9.27 6.53 11.59
N ALA A 71 -9.56 6.64 10.28
CA ALA A 71 -9.78 7.93 9.63
C ALA A 71 -11.05 8.61 10.18
N SER A 72 -10.86 9.58 11.07
CA SER A 72 -11.93 10.31 11.74
C SER A 72 -12.48 11.42 10.85
N ASP A 73 -11.60 12.14 10.16
CA ASP A 73 -11.97 13.21 9.23
C ASP A 73 -12.16 12.68 7.81
N ARG A 74 -13.41 12.60 7.36
CA ARG A 74 -13.74 12.19 5.97
C ARG A 74 -13.41 13.27 4.93
N GLY A 75 -13.17 14.51 5.34
CA GLY A 75 -12.80 15.62 4.46
C GLY A 75 -11.32 15.63 4.07
N SER A 76 -10.47 15.05 4.93
CA SER A 76 -9.03 14.90 4.68
C SER A 76 -8.77 14.00 3.45
N TRP A 77 -7.57 14.13 2.88
CA TRP A 77 -7.16 13.29 1.74
C TRP A 77 -7.15 11.80 2.12
N VAL A 78 -6.56 11.49 3.26
CA VAL A 78 -6.52 10.14 3.82
C VAL A 78 -7.93 9.60 4.11
N GLY A 79 -8.82 10.44 4.63
CA GLY A 79 -10.23 10.07 4.84
C GLY A 79 -10.96 9.71 3.54
N LYS A 80 -10.64 10.38 2.43
CA LYS A 80 -11.16 10.04 1.09
C LYS A 80 -10.61 8.71 0.60
N LEU A 81 -9.32 8.42 0.82
CA LEU A 81 -8.76 7.10 0.49
C LEU A 81 -9.41 5.98 1.27
N ALA A 82 -9.62 6.17 2.58
CA ALA A 82 -10.34 5.20 3.41
C ALA A 82 -11.79 5.02 2.94
N ALA A 83 -12.47 6.09 2.56
CA ALA A 83 -13.83 6.03 2.01
C ALA A 83 -13.89 5.28 0.66
N TRP A 84 -12.93 5.55 -0.24
CA TRP A 84 -12.80 4.82 -1.51
C TRP A 84 -12.51 3.33 -1.28
N ALA A 85 -11.60 2.98 -0.38
CA ALA A 85 -11.28 1.59 -0.05
C ALA A 85 -12.48 0.82 0.54
N ALA A 86 -13.35 1.53 1.27
CA ALA A 86 -14.61 1.03 1.80
C ALA A 86 -15.76 1.00 0.76
N GLY A 87 -15.51 1.37 -0.49
CA GLY A 87 -16.51 1.41 -1.57
C GLY A 87 -17.50 2.56 -1.47
N LYS A 88 -17.23 3.59 -0.66
CA LYS A 88 -18.07 4.77 -0.49
C LYS A 88 -17.74 5.89 -1.48
N LEU A 89 -16.59 5.80 -2.15
CA LEU A 89 -16.21 6.62 -3.29
C LEU A 89 -15.82 5.70 -4.44
N SER A 90 -16.19 6.07 -5.65
CA SER A 90 -15.75 5.46 -6.90
C SER A 90 -14.34 5.91 -7.30
N ASP A 91 -13.71 5.19 -8.23
CA ASP A 91 -12.44 5.60 -8.85
C ASP A 91 -12.49 7.02 -9.42
N ALA A 92 -13.62 7.37 -10.08
CA ALA A 92 -13.80 8.68 -10.67
C ALA A 92 -13.88 9.78 -9.60
N GLU A 93 -14.62 9.55 -8.51
CA GLU A 93 -14.73 10.50 -7.40
C GLU A 93 -13.40 10.68 -6.67
N LEU A 94 -12.64 9.60 -6.44
CA LEU A 94 -11.32 9.70 -5.84
C LEU A 94 -10.36 10.51 -6.73
N ALA A 95 -10.37 10.25 -8.05
CA ALA A 95 -9.56 11.00 -9.01
C ALA A 95 -9.92 12.49 -9.05
N THR A 96 -11.21 12.83 -9.00
CA THR A 96 -11.68 14.23 -8.93
C THR A 96 -11.28 14.90 -7.61
N ALA A 97 -11.25 14.15 -6.50
CA ALA A 97 -10.90 14.70 -5.19
C ALA A 97 -9.40 14.98 -5.02
N ALA A 98 -8.54 14.47 -5.92
CA ALA A 98 -7.09 14.68 -5.90
C ALA A 98 -6.71 16.05 -6.46
N GLN A 99 -6.59 17.05 -5.58
CA GLN A 99 -6.39 18.44 -5.96
C GLN A 99 -4.91 18.79 -6.21
N SER A 100 -3.99 18.14 -5.51
CA SER A 100 -2.54 18.38 -5.67
C SER A 100 -1.87 17.35 -6.58
N THR A 101 -0.67 17.68 -7.10
CA THR A 101 0.11 16.73 -7.91
C THR A 101 0.45 15.45 -7.14
N PRO A 102 0.92 15.50 -5.88
CA PRO A 102 1.12 14.29 -5.08
C PRO A 102 -0.16 13.44 -4.94
N GLN A 103 -1.30 14.05 -4.61
CA GLN A 103 -2.57 13.33 -4.47
C GLN A 103 -3.00 12.63 -5.76
N ARG A 104 -2.76 13.24 -6.92
CA ARG A 104 -3.07 12.61 -8.21
C ARG A 104 -2.21 11.38 -8.47
N VAL A 105 -0.92 11.45 -8.13
CA VAL A 105 0.02 10.32 -8.27
C VAL A 105 -0.38 9.19 -7.31
N GLU A 106 -0.74 9.54 -6.09
CA GLU A 106 -1.17 8.61 -5.05
C GLU A 106 -2.50 7.93 -5.39
N ALA A 107 -3.49 8.68 -5.86
CA ALA A 107 -4.74 8.11 -6.38
C ALA A 107 -4.48 7.15 -7.54
N ALA A 108 -3.61 7.54 -8.48
CA ALA A 108 -3.23 6.69 -9.61
C ALA A 108 -2.56 5.40 -9.15
N PHE A 109 -1.71 5.45 -8.13
CA PHE A 109 -1.11 4.28 -7.51
C PHE A 109 -2.17 3.34 -6.94
N TYR A 110 -3.01 3.82 -6.03
CA TYR A 110 -3.99 2.97 -5.35
C TYR A 110 -5.00 2.36 -6.33
N MET A 111 -5.48 3.13 -7.33
CA MET A 111 -6.33 2.61 -8.39
C MET A 111 -5.62 1.56 -9.25
N ALA A 112 -4.33 1.74 -9.55
CA ALA A 112 -3.55 0.76 -10.31
C ALA A 112 -3.33 -0.54 -9.51
N VAL A 113 -3.05 -0.44 -8.21
CA VAL A 113 -2.96 -1.60 -7.31
C VAL A 113 -4.30 -2.33 -7.25
N ALA A 114 -5.42 -1.62 -7.03
CA ALA A 114 -6.75 -2.24 -7.00
C ALA A 114 -7.05 -3.02 -8.29
N LYS A 115 -6.71 -2.46 -9.45
CA LYS A 115 -6.84 -3.12 -10.76
C LYS A 115 -5.94 -4.34 -10.88
N LYS A 116 -4.69 -4.26 -10.39
CA LYS A 116 -3.75 -5.38 -10.37
C LYS A 116 -4.30 -6.55 -9.55
N VAL A 117 -4.81 -6.26 -8.35
CA VAL A 117 -5.43 -7.24 -7.46
C VAL A 117 -6.67 -7.88 -8.09
N ALA A 118 -7.43 -7.12 -8.87
CA ALA A 118 -8.57 -7.62 -9.64
C ALA A 118 -8.18 -8.42 -10.90
N GLY A 119 -6.89 -8.53 -11.23
CA GLY A 119 -6.40 -9.24 -12.41
C GLY A 119 -6.50 -8.47 -13.72
N ASP A 120 -6.66 -7.15 -13.68
CA ASP A 120 -6.72 -6.30 -14.88
C ASP A 120 -5.33 -6.24 -15.56
N PRO A 121 -5.21 -6.65 -16.84
CA PRO A 121 -3.92 -6.65 -17.55
C PRO A 121 -3.36 -5.24 -17.79
N GLY A 122 -4.18 -4.19 -17.76
CA GLY A 122 -3.77 -2.80 -17.90
C GLY A 122 -3.19 -2.19 -16.62
N ALA A 123 -3.26 -2.89 -15.48
CA ALA A 123 -2.82 -2.36 -14.19
C ALA A 123 -1.30 -2.10 -14.14
N GLU A 124 -0.50 -2.97 -14.75
CA GLU A 124 0.95 -2.84 -14.72
C GLU A 124 1.44 -1.62 -15.50
N ALA A 125 0.81 -1.29 -16.63
CA ALA A 125 1.13 -0.07 -17.39
C ALA A 125 0.93 1.19 -16.54
N LYS A 126 -0.16 1.26 -15.76
CA LYS A 126 -0.45 2.37 -14.86
C LYS A 126 0.54 2.46 -13.70
N LEU A 127 0.94 1.32 -13.12
CA LEU A 127 2.01 1.29 -12.12
C LEU A 127 3.33 1.81 -12.68
N ARG A 128 3.65 1.53 -13.96
CA ARG A 128 4.87 2.07 -14.60
C ARG A 128 4.81 3.58 -14.78
N GLU A 129 3.63 4.16 -15.01
CA GLU A 129 3.46 5.62 -15.06
C GLU A 129 3.71 6.24 -13.68
N VAL A 130 3.17 5.66 -12.61
CA VAL A 130 3.42 6.09 -11.22
C VAL A 130 4.91 6.01 -10.88
N ALA A 131 5.58 4.90 -11.22
CA ALA A 131 6.99 4.70 -10.92
C ALA A 131 7.92 5.73 -11.61
N LYS A 132 7.48 6.32 -12.73
CA LYS A 132 8.18 7.38 -13.47
C LYS A 132 7.86 8.79 -12.97
N SER A 133 6.94 8.94 -12.02
CA SER A 133 6.56 10.24 -11.48
C SER A 133 7.77 10.98 -10.90
N PRO A 134 7.89 12.31 -11.12
CA PRO A 134 8.92 13.14 -10.51
C PRO A 134 8.70 13.38 -9.01
N VAL A 135 7.54 12.98 -8.46
CA VAL A 135 7.22 13.12 -7.02
C VAL A 135 7.89 12.00 -6.22
N ILE A 136 9.23 12.04 -6.17
CA ILE A 136 10.08 10.97 -5.62
C ILE A 136 9.92 10.73 -4.12
N ASP A 137 9.44 11.71 -3.37
CA ASP A 137 9.28 11.62 -1.90
C ASP A 137 8.01 10.85 -1.48
N LEU A 138 7.18 10.41 -2.43
CA LEU A 138 6.00 9.58 -2.14
C LEU A 138 6.38 8.11 -1.98
N LEU A 139 5.91 7.50 -0.88
CA LEU A 139 6.04 6.07 -0.63
C LEU A 139 5.43 5.25 -1.77
N GLU A 140 4.31 5.70 -2.34
CA GLU A 140 3.62 5.07 -3.47
C GLU A 140 4.51 4.96 -4.72
N VAL A 141 5.33 5.99 -4.99
CA VAL A 141 6.27 5.97 -6.13
C VAL A 141 7.38 4.97 -5.86
N HIS A 142 7.90 4.92 -4.63
CA HIS A 142 8.91 3.95 -4.23
C HIS A 142 8.37 2.51 -4.29
N ILE A 143 7.20 2.24 -3.70
CA ILE A 143 6.55 0.93 -3.73
C ILE A 143 6.24 0.51 -5.18
N ALA A 144 5.76 1.42 -6.04
CA ALA A 144 5.53 1.09 -7.45
C ALA A 144 6.83 0.64 -8.14
N ARG A 145 7.96 1.29 -7.86
CA ARG A 145 9.28 0.89 -8.38
C ARG A 145 9.68 -0.49 -7.87
N GLU A 146 9.51 -0.76 -6.58
CA GLU A 146 9.84 -2.08 -6.02
C GLU A 146 8.96 -3.19 -6.57
N MET A 147 7.65 -2.95 -6.73
CA MET A 147 6.71 -3.91 -7.33
C MET A 147 7.05 -4.25 -8.79
N LEU A 148 7.65 -3.30 -9.51
CA LEU A 148 8.06 -3.45 -10.92
C LEU A 148 9.50 -3.89 -11.08
N ALA A 149 10.30 -3.89 -10.00
CA ALA A 149 11.70 -4.25 -10.05
C ALA A 149 11.84 -5.71 -10.51
N PRO A 150 12.82 -6.03 -11.38
CA PRO A 150 13.11 -7.41 -11.72
C PRO A 150 13.39 -8.19 -10.44
N ARG A 151 12.63 -9.27 -10.22
CA ARG A 151 12.96 -10.21 -9.16
C ARG A 151 14.23 -10.94 -9.56
N TRP A 152 15.36 -10.47 -9.03
CA TRP A 152 16.63 -11.17 -9.20
C TRP A 152 16.52 -12.53 -8.52
N ARG A 153 16.23 -13.56 -9.32
CA ARG A 153 16.45 -14.95 -8.91
C ARG A 153 17.94 -15.19 -9.11
N ALA A 154 18.73 -15.00 -8.05
CA ALA A 154 20.07 -15.56 -8.03
C ALA A 154 19.90 -17.08 -8.04
N GLU A 155 19.92 -17.70 -9.22
CA GLU A 155 20.28 -19.11 -9.26
C GLU A 155 21.74 -19.18 -8.78
N PRO A 156 22.04 -19.94 -7.72
CA PRO A 156 23.43 -20.14 -7.33
C PRO A 156 24.17 -20.74 -8.54
N PRO A 157 25.40 -20.29 -8.84
CA PRO A 157 26.17 -20.87 -9.92
C PRO A 157 26.22 -22.39 -9.73
N GLY A 158 25.94 -23.13 -10.81
CA GLY A 158 25.79 -24.58 -10.76
C GLY A 158 26.96 -25.24 -10.02
N GLY A 159 26.65 -25.99 -8.97
CA GLY A 159 27.63 -26.73 -8.17
C GLY A 159 27.80 -26.27 -6.72
N VAL A 160 27.20 -25.14 -6.30
CA VAL A 160 27.27 -24.71 -4.89
C VAL A 160 26.09 -25.26 -4.10
N LYS A 161 26.35 -26.23 -3.20
CA LYS A 161 25.45 -26.53 -2.09
C LYS A 161 25.65 -25.46 -1.01
N LEU A 162 24.59 -24.72 -0.69
CA LEU A 162 24.59 -23.89 0.50
C LEU A 162 24.71 -24.81 1.74
N PRO A 163 25.50 -24.43 2.76
CA PRO A 163 25.70 -25.23 3.97
C PRO A 163 24.42 -25.45 4.77
#